data_AF-A0A8J7JG33-F1
#
_entry.id   AF-A0A8J7JG33-F1
#
_cell.length_a   1.000
_cell.length_b   1.000
_cell.length_c   1.000
_cell.angle_alpha   90.00
_cell.angle_beta   90.00
_cell.angle_gamma   90.00
#
_symmetry.space_group_name_H-M   'P 1'
#
loop_
_entity.id
_entity.type
_entity.pdbx_description
1 polymer ?
#
loop_
_entity_poly.entity_id
_entity_poly.type
_entity_poly.pdbx_seq_one_letter_code
_entity_poly.pdbx_strand_id
1 'polypeptide(L)'
;MNLQKQILTIEMKAMLSTLWMFYLFNVIFRDIHEFIEPGFIEQVMTGTIDGFQITEPLLLFGGFVAEVPISMVLFSRLLPYSPNRWANIIAAVITLGFEINNGTSDMDDTFHMVIEMAALCFIIWSAWRWRNPFHKSYSTSQEA
;
A
#
# COMPACT_ATOMS: atom_id res chain seq x y z
N MET A 1 -4.26 15.95 -28.10
CA MET A 1 -3.68 16.35 -26.80
C MET A 1 -4.47 15.85 -25.57
N ASN A 2 -5.81 15.73 -25.60
CA ASN A 2 -6.59 15.19 -24.46
C ASN A 2 -6.54 13.66 -24.29
N LEU A 3 -6.57 12.89 -25.40
CA LEU A 3 -6.53 11.42 -25.37
C LEU A 3 -5.25 10.86 -24.73
N GLN A 4 -4.08 11.36 -25.11
CA GLN A 4 -2.81 10.91 -24.55
C GLN A 4 -2.73 11.13 -23.04
N LYS A 5 -3.22 12.28 -22.54
CA LYS A 5 -3.29 12.55 -21.11
C LYS A 5 -4.26 11.62 -20.38
N GLN A 6 -5.39 11.29 -21.01
CA GLN A 6 -6.35 10.33 -20.46
C GLN A 6 -5.75 8.91 -20.39
N ILE A 7 -5.06 8.46 -21.44
CA ILE A 7 -4.38 7.16 -21.47
C ILE A 7 -3.33 7.09 -20.36
N LEU A 8 -2.44 8.08 -20.27
CA LEU A 8 -1.42 8.14 -19.21
C LEU A 8 -2.03 8.15 -17.80
N THR A 9 -3.21 8.77 -17.63
CA THR A 9 -3.94 8.76 -16.37
C THR A 9 -4.48 7.36 -16.05
N ILE A 10 -5.05 6.67 -17.04
CA ILE A 10 -5.58 5.31 -16.87
C ILE A 10 -4.45 4.32 -16.58
N GLU A 11 -3.33 4.41 -17.30
CA GLU A 11 -2.14 3.59 -17.10
C GLU A 11 -1.56 3.80 -15.69
N MET A 12 -1.43 5.05 -15.23
CA MET A 12 -0.93 5.33 -13.88
C MET A 12 -1.86 4.75 -12.80
N LYS A 13 -3.18 4.88 -12.96
CA LYS A 13 -4.17 4.28 -12.05
C LYS A 13 -4.06 2.75 -12.03
N ALA A 14 -3.85 2.13 -13.19
CA ALA A 14 -3.65 0.69 -13.30
C ALA A 14 -2.35 0.28 -12.61
N MET A 15 -1.25 0.99 -12.87
CA MET A 15 0.05 0.74 -12.25
C MET A 15 -0.01 0.84 -10.72
N LEU A 16 -0.63 1.88 -10.16
CA LEU A 16 -0.80 2.01 -8.70
C LEU A 16 -1.60 0.84 -8.11
N SER A 17 -2.71 0.45 -8.76
CA SER A 17 -3.51 -0.72 -8.38
C SER A 17 -2.68 -2.02 -8.42
N THR A 18 -1.88 -2.21 -9.47
CA THR A 18 -0.98 -3.36 -9.61
C THR A 18 0.11 -3.38 -8.55
N LEU A 19 0.64 -2.23 -8.15
CA LEU A 19 1.62 -2.16 -7.07
C LEU A 19 1.02 -2.53 -5.71
N TRP A 20 -0.21 -2.11 -5.42
CA TRP A 20 -0.92 -2.56 -4.21
C TRP A 20 -1.18 -4.06 -4.22
N MET A 21 -1.56 -4.64 -5.38
CA MET A 21 -1.68 -6.09 -5.52
C MET A 21 -0.33 -6.79 -5.31
N PHE A 22 0.76 -6.25 -5.87
CA PHE A 22 2.10 -6.80 -5.68
C PHE A 22 2.51 -6.79 -4.20
N TYR A 23 2.30 -5.67 -3.50
CA TYR A 23 2.53 -5.57 -2.06
C TYR A 23 1.68 -6.59 -1.28
N LEU A 24 0.38 -6.66 -1.55
CA LEU A 24 -0.53 -7.61 -0.90
C LEU A 24 -0.11 -9.07 -1.10
N PHE A 25 0.33 -9.44 -2.30
CA PHE A 25 0.81 -10.80 -2.52
C PHE A 25 2.05 -11.11 -1.70
N ASN A 26 3.00 -10.18 -1.57
CA ASN A 26 4.19 -10.41 -0.74
C ASN A 26 3.80 -10.59 0.74
N VAL A 27 2.96 -9.71 1.28
CA VAL A 27 2.48 -9.81 2.67
C VAL A 27 1.73 -11.12 2.91
N ILE A 28 0.80 -11.49 2.02
CA ILE A 28 0.05 -12.75 2.16
C ILE A 28 1.00 -13.96 2.10
N PHE A 29 2.00 -13.94 1.22
CA PHE A 29 2.98 -15.03 1.16
C PHE A 29 3.87 -15.08 2.40
N ARG A 30 4.30 -13.92 2.92
CA ARG A 30 5.03 -13.80 4.18
C ARG A 30 4.23 -14.40 5.34
N ASP A 31 2.96 -14.01 5.49
CA ASP A 31 2.07 -14.52 6.54
C ASP A 31 1.83 -16.04 6.40
N ILE A 32 1.72 -16.55 5.16
CA ILE A 32 1.61 -18.00 4.91
C ILE A 32 2.91 -18.71 5.32
N HIS A 33 4.06 -18.10 5.04
CA HIS A 33 5.36 -18.68 5.32
C HIS A 33 5.67 -18.72 6.83
N GLU A 34 5.23 -17.70 7.57
CA GLU A 34 5.34 -17.61 9.03
C GLU A 34 4.72 -18.82 9.76
N PHE A 35 3.66 -19.43 9.20
CA PHE A 35 3.10 -20.67 9.75
C PHE A 35 4.05 -21.87 9.76
N ILE A 36 5.11 -21.84 8.94
CA ILE A 36 6.13 -22.90 8.85
C ILE A 36 7.24 -22.65 9.88
N GLU A 37 7.33 -21.46 10.46
CA GLU A 37 8.32 -21.12 11.46
C GLU A 37 8.18 -22.02 12.71
N PRO A 38 9.28 -22.63 13.19
CA PRO A 38 9.24 -23.45 14.40
C PRO A 38 8.69 -22.71 15.62
N GLY A 39 7.59 -23.21 16.18
CA GLY A 39 6.98 -22.66 17.39
C GLY A 39 5.87 -21.63 17.15
N PHE A 40 5.69 -21.11 15.93
CA PHE A 40 4.63 -20.13 15.64
C PHE A 40 3.23 -20.71 15.84
N ILE A 41 2.96 -21.91 15.34
CA ILE A 41 1.67 -22.60 15.52
C ILE A 41 1.36 -22.84 17.01
N GLU A 42 2.37 -23.21 17.80
CA GLU A 42 2.21 -23.45 19.23
C GLU A 42 1.83 -22.15 19.96
N GLN A 43 2.50 -21.04 19.62
CA GLN A 43 2.17 -19.70 20.10
C GLN A 43 0.71 -19.31 19.77
N VAL A 44 0.30 -19.46 18.51
CA VAL A 44 -1.08 -19.23 18.08
C VAL A 44 -2.09 -20.07 18.89
N MET A 45 -1.79 -21.35 19.14
CA MET A 45 -2.65 -22.23 19.95
C MET A 45 -2.77 -21.80 21.42
N THR A 46 -1.73 -21.19 21.98
CA THR A 46 -1.77 -20.61 23.33
C THR A 46 -2.45 -19.25 23.38
N GLY A 47 -2.75 -18.65 22.22
CA GLY A 47 -3.33 -17.32 22.10
C GLY A 47 -2.36 -16.19 22.40
N THR A 48 -1.05 -16.46 22.36
CA THR A 48 0.02 -15.48 22.65
C THR A 48 1.12 -15.60 21.61
N ILE A 49 1.40 -14.51 20.88
CA ILE A 49 2.46 -14.42 19.86
C ILE A 49 3.50 -13.42 20.35
N ASP A 50 4.77 -13.79 20.38
CA ASP A 50 5.89 -12.96 20.85
C ASP A 50 5.68 -12.32 22.23
N GLY A 51 4.97 -13.04 23.10
CA GLY A 51 4.61 -12.56 24.45
C GLY A 51 3.42 -11.60 24.50
N PHE A 52 2.80 -11.29 23.36
CA PHE A 52 1.57 -10.50 23.28
C PHE A 52 0.33 -11.40 23.22
N GLN A 53 -0.60 -11.17 24.15
CA GLN A 53 -1.89 -11.88 24.12
C GLN A 53 -2.72 -11.42 22.92
N ILE A 54 -3.16 -12.36 22.11
CA ILE A 54 -4.13 -12.13 21.05
C ILE A 54 -5.48 -11.83 21.71
N THR A 55 -5.90 -10.57 21.64
CA THR A 55 -7.20 -10.11 22.13
C THR A 55 -8.14 -9.82 20.96
N GLU A 56 -9.45 -9.93 21.17
CA GLU A 56 -10.46 -9.61 20.14
C GLU A 56 -10.28 -8.19 19.54
N PRO A 57 -10.02 -7.13 20.34
CA PRO A 57 -9.76 -5.81 19.78
C PRO A 57 -8.48 -5.74 18.94
N LEU A 58 -7.43 -6.49 19.31
CA LEU A 58 -6.18 -6.54 18.55
C LEU A 58 -6.38 -7.22 17.19
N LEU A 59 -7.13 -8.33 17.15
CA LEU A 59 -7.50 -9.01 15.91
C LEU A 59 -8.31 -8.10 14.98
N LEU A 60 -9.30 -7.39 15.53
CA LEU A 60 -10.09 -6.43 14.76
C LEU A 60 -9.23 -5.29 14.22
N PHE A 61 -8.31 -4.77 15.04
CA PHE A 61 -7.38 -3.73 14.62
C PHE A 61 -6.48 -4.20 13.46
N GLY A 62 -5.93 -5.41 13.55
CA GLY A 62 -5.15 -6.01 12.45
C GLY A 62 -5.95 -6.09 11.15
N GLY A 63 -7.23 -6.48 11.23
CA GLY A 63 -8.14 -6.48 10.08
C GLY A 63 -8.33 -5.10 9.46
N PHE A 64 -8.49 -4.05 10.27
CA PHE A 64 -8.57 -2.67 9.76
C PHE A 64 -7.29 -2.21 9.07
N VAL A 65 -6.12 -2.59 9.61
CA VAL A 65 -4.82 -2.27 9.00
C VAL A 65 -4.70 -2.96 7.64
N ALA A 66 -5.08 -4.24 7.54
CA ALA A 66 -5.07 -5.00 6.28
C ALA A 66 -6.07 -4.46 5.23
N GLU A 67 -7.18 -3.85 5.66
CA GLU A 67 -8.18 -3.29 4.74
C GLU A 67 -7.66 -2.04 4.00
N VAL A 68 -6.63 -1.35 4.54
CA VAL A 68 -6.02 -0.20 3.87
C VAL A 68 -5.43 -0.57 2.51
N PRO A 69 -4.46 -1.50 2.39
CA PRO A 69 -3.93 -1.92 1.09
C PRO A 69 -5.00 -2.57 0.20
N ILE A 70 -5.93 -3.36 0.77
CA ILE A 70 -7.02 -4.00 0.02
C ILE A 70 -7.90 -2.96 -0.67
N SER A 71 -8.37 -1.97 0.08
CA SER A 71 -9.22 -0.90 -0.45
C SER A 71 -8.49 -0.05 -1.50
N MET A 72 -7.17 0.15 -1.34
CA MET A 72 -6.36 0.92 -2.28
C MET A 72 -6.20 0.25 -3.65
N VAL A 73 -6.34 -1.08 -3.76
CA VAL A 73 -6.41 -1.78 -5.05
C VAL A 73 -7.57 -1.23 -5.89
N LEU A 74 -8.74 -1.00 -5.27
CA LEU A 74 -9.92 -0.47 -5.93
C LEU A 74 -9.86 1.06 -6.08
N PHE A 75 -9.53 1.76 -5.01
CA PHE A 75 -9.52 3.23 -5.01
C PHE A 75 -8.50 3.82 -5.98
N SER A 76 -7.38 3.15 -6.21
CA SER A 76 -6.41 3.55 -7.24
C SER A 76 -7.04 3.60 -8.65
N ARG A 77 -8.08 2.82 -8.93
CA ARG A 77 -8.79 2.80 -10.21
C ARG A 77 -9.97 3.78 -10.23
N LEU A 78 -10.71 3.84 -9.14
CA LEU A 78 -11.97 4.57 -9.05
C LEU A 78 -11.81 6.06 -8.80
N LEU A 79 -10.85 6.48 -7.95
CA LEU A 79 -10.73 7.87 -7.53
C LEU A 79 -10.23 8.80 -8.66
N PRO A 80 -10.73 10.05 -8.75
CA PRO A 80 -10.20 11.04 -9.68
C PRO A 80 -8.79 11.49 -9.29
N TYR A 81 -8.05 12.10 -10.22
CA TYR A 81 -6.61 12.38 -10.10
C TYR A 81 -6.18 12.96 -8.73
N SER A 82 -6.78 14.08 -8.30
CA SER A 82 -6.33 14.79 -7.09
C SER A 82 -6.47 13.97 -5.81
N PRO A 83 -7.65 13.42 -5.46
CA PRO A 83 -7.78 12.59 -4.26
C PRO A 83 -7.03 11.27 -4.39
N ASN A 84 -6.96 10.67 -5.59
CA ASN A 84 -6.26 9.41 -5.81
C ASN A 84 -4.76 9.52 -5.50
N ARG A 85 -4.13 10.62 -5.95
CA ARG A 85 -2.73 10.92 -5.68
C ARG A 85 -2.42 10.98 -4.18
N TRP A 86 -3.21 11.74 -3.43
CA TRP A 86 -3.00 11.90 -1.99
C TRP A 86 -3.39 10.65 -1.20
N ALA A 87 -4.47 9.97 -1.57
CA ALA A 87 -4.87 8.72 -0.93
C ALA A 87 -3.77 7.65 -1.03
N ASN A 88 -3.15 7.49 -2.21
CA ASN A 88 -2.03 6.57 -2.39
C ASN A 88 -0.82 6.91 -1.52
N ILE A 89 -0.44 8.19 -1.45
CA ILE A 89 0.71 8.61 -0.63
C ILE A 89 0.42 8.38 0.86
N ILE A 90 -0.74 8.82 1.35
CA ILE A 90 -1.10 8.73 2.76
C ILE A 90 -1.22 7.26 3.18
N ALA A 91 -1.94 6.45 2.40
CA ALA A 91 -2.08 5.03 2.67
C ALA A 91 -0.73 4.33 2.69
N ALA A 92 0.12 4.56 1.68
CA ALA A 92 1.44 3.91 1.62
C ALA A 92 2.37 4.36 2.76
N VAL A 93 2.30 5.62 3.21
CA VAL A 93 3.07 6.09 4.38
C VAL A 93 2.60 5.45 5.67
N ILE A 94 1.27 5.34 5.86
CA ILE A 94 0.69 4.68 7.04
C ILE A 94 1.10 3.21 7.06
N THR A 95 0.89 2.50 5.95
CA THR A 95 1.27 1.08 5.80
C THR A 95 2.77 0.88 6.04
N LEU A 96 3.63 1.74 5.46
CA LEU A 96 5.07 1.67 5.68
C LEU A 96 5.45 1.86 7.15
N GLY A 97 4.75 2.75 7.86
CA GLY A 97 4.95 2.95 9.30
C GLY A 97 4.59 1.71 10.12
N PHE A 98 3.53 1.00 9.74
CA PHE A 98 3.16 -0.27 10.37
C PHE A 98 4.22 -1.35 10.13
N GLU A 99 4.70 -1.51 8.89
CA GLU A 99 5.76 -2.49 8.58
C GLU A 99 7.04 -2.23 9.38
N ILE A 100 7.48 -0.98 9.46
CA ILE A 100 8.66 -0.62 10.25
C ILE A 100 8.46 -0.90 11.74
N ASN A 101 7.24 -0.71 12.25
CA ASN A 101 6.92 -0.95 13.66
C ASN A 101 6.82 -2.44 14.00
N ASN A 102 6.38 -3.28 13.05
CA ASN A 102 6.38 -4.74 13.23
C ASN A 102 7.81 -5.27 13.39
N GLY A 103 8.76 -4.70 12.65
CA GLY A 103 10.16 -5.11 12.72
C GLY A 103 10.39 -6.47 12.06
N THR A 104 11.54 -7.09 12.36
CA THR A 104 11.95 -8.37 11.77
C THR A 104 12.55 -9.26 12.84
N SER A 105 12.18 -10.53 12.88
CA SER A 105 12.73 -11.50 13.84
C SER A 105 13.88 -12.31 13.23
N ASP A 106 13.81 -12.60 11.93
CA ASP A 106 14.74 -13.47 11.24
C ASP A 106 15.11 -12.98 9.82
N MET A 107 15.83 -13.82 9.07
CA MET A 107 16.26 -13.51 7.70
C MET A 107 15.11 -13.56 6.69
N ASP A 108 14.08 -14.36 6.94
CA ASP A 108 12.91 -14.49 6.07
C ASP A 108 12.02 -13.25 6.16
N ASP A 109 11.71 -12.82 7.39
CA ASP A 109 11.04 -11.56 7.70
C ASP A 109 11.78 -10.37 7.07
N THR A 110 13.11 -10.34 7.24
CA THR A 110 13.94 -9.26 6.69
C THR A 110 13.83 -9.19 5.17
N PHE A 111 13.80 -10.35 4.50
CA PHE A 111 13.69 -10.40 3.05
C PHE A 111 12.34 -9.86 2.55
N HIS A 112 11.25 -10.33 3.15
CA HIS A 112 9.89 -9.87 2.79
C HIS A 112 9.71 -8.38 3.08
N MET A 113 10.12 -7.93 4.28
CA MET A 113 10.05 -6.52 4.67
C MET A 113 10.78 -5.60 3.68
N VAL A 114 11.98 -5.98 3.22
CA VAL A 114 12.73 -5.16 2.24
C VAL A 114 11.98 -5.03 0.91
N ILE A 115 11.35 -6.10 0.42
CA ILE A 115 10.59 -6.09 -0.83
C ILE A 115 9.31 -5.26 -0.67
N GLU A 116 8.61 -5.43 0.44
CA GLU A 116 7.39 -4.69 0.78
C GLU A 116 7.66 -3.19 0.92
N MET A 117 8.70 -2.83 1.67
CA MET A 117 9.15 -1.44 1.78
C MET A 117 9.50 -0.85 0.41
N ALA A 118 10.17 -1.61 -0.45
CA ALA A 118 10.49 -1.16 -1.81
C ALA A 118 9.21 -0.92 -2.63
N ALA A 119 8.21 -1.79 -2.54
CA ALA A 119 6.92 -1.63 -3.20
C ALA A 119 6.19 -0.37 -2.71
N LEU A 120 6.12 -0.15 -1.40
CA LEU A 120 5.49 1.04 -0.79
C LEU A 120 6.21 2.33 -1.18
N CYS A 121 7.54 2.33 -1.16
CA CYS A 121 8.36 3.45 -1.65
C CYS A 121 8.06 3.76 -3.11
N PHE A 122 7.90 2.73 -3.94
CA PHE A 122 7.59 2.89 -5.36
C PHE A 122 6.16 3.41 -5.60
N ILE A 123 5.18 3.03 -4.76
CA ILE A 123 3.83 3.61 -4.76
C ILE A 123 3.90 5.11 -4.44
N ILE A 124 4.57 5.48 -3.35
CA ILE A 124 4.74 6.88 -2.92
C ILE A 124 5.39 7.69 -4.05
N TRP A 125 6.50 7.18 -4.60
CA TRP A 125 7.24 7.84 -5.67
C TRP A 125 6.40 8.01 -6.95
N SER A 126 5.66 6.97 -7.34
CA SER A 126 4.79 6.98 -8.52
C SER A 126 3.66 7.99 -8.38
N ALA A 127 2.96 7.98 -7.24
CA ALA A 127 1.92 8.94 -6.93
C ALA A 127 2.48 10.37 -6.84
N TRP A 128 3.68 10.55 -6.25
CA TRP A 128 4.33 11.85 -6.18
C TRP A 128 4.70 12.40 -7.56
N ARG A 129 5.24 11.57 -8.45
CA ARG A 129 5.61 11.97 -9.82
C ARG A 129 4.41 12.14 -10.76
N TRP A 130 3.24 11.64 -10.40
CA TRP A 130 2.04 11.84 -11.19
C TRP A 130 1.71 13.34 -11.30
N ARG A 131 1.86 13.92 -12.50
CA ARG A 131 1.62 15.34 -12.79
C ARG A 131 0.16 15.57 -13.16
N ASN A 132 -0.37 16.74 -12.79
CA ASN A 132 -1.77 17.09 -13.04
C ASN A 132 -2.04 17.16 -14.56
N PRO A 133 -2.89 16.28 -15.11
CA PRO A 133 -3.19 16.29 -16.53
C PRO A 133 -4.00 17.53 -16.95
N PHE A 134 -4.67 18.21 -16.01
CA PHE A 134 -5.65 19.28 -16.26
C PHE A 134 -5.20 20.67 -15.79
N HIS A 135 -3.93 21.04 -15.98
CA HIS A 135 -3.53 22.44 -15.83
C HIS A 135 -4.23 23.29 -16.90
N LYS A 136 -5.28 24.04 -16.52
CA LYS A 136 -5.92 25.04 -17.38
C LYS A 136 -4.92 26.17 -17.60
N SER A 137 -4.45 26.37 -18.83
CA SER A 137 -3.85 27.64 -19.21
C SER A 137 -4.97 28.67 -19.31
N TYR A 138 -5.17 29.47 -18.28
CA TYR A 138 -5.88 30.73 -18.43
C TYR A 138 -4.89 31.71 -19.08
N SER A 139 -4.70 31.60 -20.39
CA SER A 139 -4.01 32.62 -21.16
C SER A 139 -5.00 33.74 -21.46
N THR A 140 -4.88 34.82 -20.70
CA THR A 140 -4.89 36.22 -21.18
C THR A 140 -5.51 36.41 -22.57
N SER A 141 -6.80 36.74 -22.63
CA SER A 141 -7.44 37.25 -23.85
C SER A 141 -8.57 38.23 -23.49
N GLN A 142 -8.27 39.23 -22.66
CA GLN A 142 -9.18 40.34 -22.35
C GLN A 142 -8.53 41.74 -22.39
N GLU A 143 -7.32 41.89 -22.93
CA GLU A 143 -6.75 43.23 -23.17
C GLU A 143 -6.26 43.33 -24.61
N ALA A 144 -7.18 43.64 -25.53
CA ALA A 144 -6.91 44.24 -26.83
C ALA A 144 -8.17 44.96 -27.32
#